data_AF-A0A8T6EM50-F1
#
_entry.id   AF-A0A8T6EM50-F1
#
_cell.length_a   1.000
_cell.length_b   1.000
_cell.length_c   1.000
_cell.angle_alpha   90.00
_cell.angle_beta   90.00
_cell.angle_gamma   90.00
#
_symmetry.space_group_name_H-M   'P 1'
#
loop_
_entity.id
_entity.type
_entity.pdbx_description
1 polymer ?
#
loop_
_entity_poly.entity_id
_entity_poly.type
_entity_poly.pdbx_seq_one_letter_code
_entity_poly.pdbx_strand_id
1 'polypeptide(L)'
;MSESPTLDLALQLWPGLRDGSPIGDPGALDTLLAAQGQPGAPGHDCGLTTTFACFAPDADASLTLPSGERSRSDDEARFLGHLLVTRTLLAAGLIIDERVARAAAAAHALSWTTEGGAPYHQTPLALAVSLWLIALDPQARSDMPLPIDWSPACFERDWWDHEYRLFSHYDVRERALDWCAYASHDRARHEGCASWTIAEPLLRMEADSRARMALPQLAAQAAVSASGEAGEGEPLPAAAAIERGRVALLVQGYLDASRPADDGSIRPADHHAR
;
A
#
# COMPACT_ATOMS: atom_id res chain seq x y z
N MET A 1 10.38 -9.14 14.64
CA MET A 1 9.29 -9.20 15.62
C MET A 1 9.10 -7.79 16.12
N SER A 2 7.89 -7.27 16.03
CA SER A 2 7.55 -5.95 16.57
C SER A 2 7.29 -6.09 18.07
N GLU A 3 7.33 -4.98 18.81
CA GLU A 3 6.95 -4.99 20.24
C GLU A 3 5.42 -5.07 20.44
N SER A 4 4.68 -5.45 19.40
CA SER A 4 3.22 -5.44 19.35
C SER A 4 2.64 -6.80 18.98
N PRO A 5 1.89 -7.44 19.90
CA PRO A 5 1.20 -8.70 19.61
C PRO A 5 0.19 -8.57 18.46
N THR A 6 -0.52 -7.44 18.37
CA THR A 6 -1.49 -7.17 17.29
C THR A 6 -0.79 -7.15 15.93
N LEU A 7 0.36 -6.47 15.86
CA LEU A 7 1.10 -6.31 14.62
C LEU A 7 1.81 -7.60 14.22
N ASP A 8 2.39 -8.31 15.19
CA ASP A 8 3.00 -9.62 14.97
C ASP A 8 1.98 -10.62 14.43
N LEU A 9 0.75 -10.61 14.96
CA LEU A 9 -0.34 -11.44 14.45
C LEU A 9 -0.70 -11.08 13.00
N ALA A 10 -0.85 -9.78 12.69
CA ALA A 10 -1.15 -9.34 11.33
C ALA A 10 -0.05 -9.73 10.33
N LEU A 11 1.22 -9.60 10.73
CA LEU A 11 2.38 -9.97 9.93
C LEU A 11 2.52 -11.49 9.75
N GLN A 12 2.10 -12.28 10.75
CA GLN A 12 2.08 -13.74 10.67
C GLN A 12 1.00 -14.23 9.69
N LEU A 13 -0.20 -13.63 9.72
CA LEU A 13 -1.32 -14.03 8.86
C LEU A 13 -1.14 -13.58 7.40
N TRP A 14 -0.49 -12.42 7.21
CA TRP A 14 -0.43 -11.74 5.91
C TRP A 14 0.07 -12.61 4.75
N PRO A 15 1.21 -13.32 4.83
CA PRO A 15 1.74 -14.07 3.68
C PRO A 15 0.74 -15.09 3.13
N GLY A 16 0.07 -15.85 4.01
CA GLY A 16 -0.93 -16.83 3.62
C GLY A 16 -2.13 -16.18 2.92
N LEU A 17 -2.71 -15.15 3.54
CA LEU A 17 -3.89 -14.46 3.00
C LEU A 17 -3.59 -13.72 1.69
N ARG A 18 -2.44 -13.05 1.62
CA ARG A 18 -1.94 -12.39 0.40
C ARG A 18 -1.82 -13.36 -0.76
N ASP A 19 -1.38 -14.59 -0.49
CA ASP A 19 -1.17 -15.61 -1.52
C ASP A 19 -2.43 -16.50 -1.71
N GLY A 20 -3.57 -16.12 -1.12
CA GLY A 20 -4.88 -16.75 -1.34
C GLY A 20 -5.18 -17.97 -0.46
N SER A 21 -4.36 -18.23 0.57
CA SER A 21 -4.65 -19.30 1.53
C SER A 21 -5.85 -18.93 2.40
N PRO A 22 -6.71 -19.91 2.76
CA PRO A 22 -7.81 -19.67 3.67
C PRO A 22 -7.30 -19.36 5.09
N ILE A 23 -8.10 -18.63 5.88
CA ILE A 23 -7.81 -18.40 7.29
C ILE A 23 -7.96 -19.71 8.08
N GLY A 24 -6.90 -20.11 8.79
CA GLY A 24 -6.91 -21.33 9.61
C GLY A 24 -7.67 -21.18 10.93
N ASP A 25 -7.51 -20.04 11.59
CA ASP A 25 -8.17 -19.70 12.85
C ASP A 25 -8.88 -18.34 12.73
N PRO A 26 -10.21 -18.32 12.53
CA PRO A 26 -10.98 -17.09 12.50
C PRO A 26 -10.88 -16.25 13.79
N GLY A 27 -10.60 -16.85 14.96
CA GLY A 27 -10.47 -16.12 16.22
C GLY A 27 -9.27 -15.17 16.26
N ALA A 28 -8.27 -15.43 15.41
CA ALA A 28 -7.18 -14.49 15.18
C ALA A 28 -7.68 -13.16 14.57
N LEU A 29 -8.72 -13.19 13.74
CA LEU A 29 -9.30 -11.99 13.15
C LEU A 29 -10.08 -11.18 14.19
N ASP A 30 -10.77 -11.84 15.11
CA ASP A 30 -11.43 -11.16 16.24
C ASP A 30 -10.43 -10.40 17.11
N THR A 31 -9.23 -10.97 17.30
CA THR A 31 -8.14 -10.31 18.03
C THR A 31 -7.69 -9.02 17.33
N LEU A 32 -7.54 -9.05 16.01
CA LEU A 32 -7.22 -7.86 15.22
C LEU A 32 -8.35 -6.82 15.27
N LEU A 33 -9.61 -7.26 15.17
CA LEU A 33 -10.78 -6.39 15.20
C LEU A 33 -10.96 -5.70 16.56
N ALA A 34 -10.61 -6.38 17.65
CA ALA A 34 -10.68 -5.81 19.00
C ALA A 34 -9.75 -4.62 19.22
N ALA A 35 -8.72 -4.44 18.38
CA ALA A 35 -7.81 -3.31 18.45
C ALA A 35 -8.41 -2.00 17.91
N GLN A 36 -9.60 -2.02 17.30
CA GLN A 36 -10.19 -0.80 16.74
C GLN A 36 -10.56 0.20 17.82
N GLY A 37 -10.24 1.47 17.57
CA GLY A 37 -10.61 2.60 18.41
C GLY A 37 -9.93 2.63 19.78
N GLN A 38 -8.94 1.75 20.00
CA GLN A 38 -8.19 1.72 21.26
C GLN A 38 -7.11 2.83 21.28
N PRO A 39 -6.66 3.25 22.48
CA PRO A 39 -5.53 4.17 22.62
C PRO A 39 -4.28 3.66 21.91
N GLY A 40 -3.54 4.59 21.30
CA GLY A 40 -2.36 4.27 20.49
C GLY A 40 -2.65 3.97 19.01
N ALA A 41 -3.92 3.97 18.60
CA ALA A 41 -4.31 4.00 17.19
C ALA A 41 -4.03 5.38 16.55
N PRO A 42 -3.72 5.44 15.24
CA PRO A 42 -3.57 6.70 14.53
C PRO A 42 -4.80 7.60 14.67
N GLY A 43 -4.60 8.84 15.09
CA GLY A 43 -5.68 9.81 15.26
C GLY A 43 -6.59 9.58 16.48
N HIS A 44 -6.29 8.62 17.35
CA HIS A 44 -7.08 8.39 18.56
C HIS A 44 -7.22 9.68 19.40
N ASP A 45 -6.13 10.41 19.58
CA ASP A 45 -6.09 11.61 20.44
C ASP A 45 -6.82 12.83 19.84
N CYS A 46 -7.12 12.79 18.53
CA CYS A 46 -8.01 13.77 17.89
C CYS A 46 -9.47 13.29 17.78
N GLY A 47 -9.81 12.14 18.38
CA GLY A 47 -11.16 11.57 18.39
C GLY A 47 -11.47 10.58 17.26
N LEU A 48 -10.49 10.19 16.43
CA LEU A 48 -10.67 9.19 15.40
C LEU A 48 -10.70 7.79 16.03
N THR A 49 -11.86 7.13 16.00
CA THR A 49 -12.08 5.82 16.66
C THR A 49 -12.15 4.64 15.68
N THR A 50 -11.98 4.89 14.38
CA THR A 50 -12.15 3.89 13.32
C THR A 50 -10.83 3.22 12.90
N THR A 51 -9.70 3.63 13.45
CA THR A 51 -8.37 3.06 13.18
C THR A 51 -8.00 1.97 14.19
N PHE A 52 -6.97 1.17 13.90
CA PHE A 52 -6.54 0.04 14.74
C PHE A 52 -5.30 0.39 15.56
N ALA A 53 -5.35 0.15 16.87
CA ALA A 53 -4.20 0.33 17.76
C ALA A 53 -3.21 -0.83 17.62
N CYS A 54 -2.07 -0.55 17.02
CA CYS A 54 -1.00 -1.53 16.85
C CYS A 54 0.14 -1.31 17.84
N PHE A 55 0.13 -0.27 18.66
CA PHE A 55 1.17 0.01 19.64
C PHE A 55 0.51 0.54 20.90
N ALA A 56 1.16 0.36 22.04
CA ALA A 56 0.71 1.00 23.27
C ALA A 56 0.73 2.54 23.11
N PRO A 57 -0.16 3.28 23.79
CA PRO A 57 -0.24 4.73 23.66
C PRO A 57 1.02 5.45 24.14
N ASP A 58 1.76 4.85 25.08
CA ASP A 58 2.96 5.39 25.72
C ASP A 58 4.27 4.85 25.12
N ALA A 59 4.20 3.96 24.12
CA ALA A 59 5.37 3.43 23.44
C ALA A 59 5.87 4.39 22.35
N ASP A 60 7.20 4.50 22.20
CA ASP A 60 7.82 5.12 21.02
C ASP A 60 7.77 4.11 19.85
N ALA A 61 6.70 4.17 19.05
CA ALA A 61 6.44 3.19 18.01
C ALA A 61 7.51 3.23 16.91
N SER A 62 8.00 2.06 16.55
CA SER A 62 8.85 1.86 15.39
C SER A 62 8.49 0.56 14.70
N LEU A 63 8.65 0.53 13.38
CA LEU A 63 8.30 -0.61 12.56
C LEU A 63 9.33 -0.83 11.47
N THR A 64 9.78 -2.08 11.33
CA THR A 64 10.50 -2.56 10.15
C THR A 64 9.59 -3.52 9.38
N LEU A 65 9.28 -3.20 8.13
CA LEU A 65 8.48 -4.07 7.27
C LEU A 65 9.26 -5.34 6.90
N PRO A 66 8.58 -6.44 6.54
CA PRO A 66 9.25 -7.65 6.06
C PRO A 66 10.18 -7.40 4.87
N SER A 67 9.90 -6.39 4.06
CA SER A 67 10.70 -5.92 2.92
C SER A 67 11.91 -5.06 3.32
N GLY A 68 12.11 -4.77 4.62
CA GLY A 68 13.29 -4.11 5.19
C GLY A 68 13.19 -2.60 5.38
N GLU A 69 12.16 -1.94 4.84
CA GLU A 69 11.91 -0.52 5.08
C GLU A 69 11.53 -0.25 6.55
N ARG A 70 11.97 0.89 7.07
CA ARG A 70 11.73 1.31 8.45
C ARG A 70 10.86 2.58 8.46
N SER A 71 9.95 2.66 9.43
CA SER A 71 9.27 3.91 9.74
C SER A 71 10.27 4.99 10.19
N ARG A 72 9.98 6.24 9.85
CA ARG A 72 10.76 7.44 10.14
C ARG A 72 10.28 8.17 11.40
N SER A 73 9.05 7.91 11.83
CA SER A 73 8.45 8.49 13.04
C SER A 73 7.48 7.52 13.72
N ASP A 74 7.10 7.84 14.96
CA ASP A 74 6.04 7.16 15.73
C ASP A 74 4.69 7.23 14.98
N ASP A 75 4.28 8.41 14.53
CA ASP A 75 3.05 8.61 13.74
C ASP A 75 3.00 7.72 12.50
N GLU A 76 4.10 7.66 11.74
CA GLU A 76 4.20 6.79 10.56
C GLU A 76 4.14 5.32 10.96
N ALA A 77 4.82 4.91 12.04
CA ALA A 77 4.79 3.53 12.52
C ALA A 77 3.38 3.09 12.90
N ARG A 78 2.64 3.92 13.64
CA ARG A 78 1.23 3.67 14.00
C ARG A 78 0.35 3.58 12.78
N PHE A 79 0.51 4.51 11.82
CA PHE A 79 -0.28 4.50 10.60
C PHE A 79 0.00 3.27 9.74
N LEU A 80 1.27 2.90 9.56
CA LEU A 80 1.67 1.66 8.91
C LEU A 80 1.07 0.44 9.61
N GLY A 81 1.12 0.36 10.94
CA GLY A 81 0.48 -0.71 11.70
C GLY A 81 -1.01 -0.84 11.38
N HIS A 82 -1.73 0.28 11.39
CA HIS A 82 -3.14 0.32 11.01
C HIS A 82 -3.37 -0.16 9.56
N LEU A 83 -2.55 0.25 8.59
CA LEU A 83 -2.63 -0.23 7.21
C LEU A 83 -2.41 -1.75 7.12
N LEU A 84 -1.44 -2.27 7.87
CA LEU A 84 -1.10 -3.70 7.90
C LEU A 84 -2.24 -4.54 8.50
N VAL A 85 -2.88 -4.09 9.58
CA VAL A 85 -4.04 -4.78 10.13
C VAL A 85 -5.24 -4.71 9.16
N THR A 86 -5.50 -3.53 8.60
CA THR A 86 -6.64 -3.32 7.69
C THR A 86 -6.51 -4.18 6.43
N ARG A 87 -5.32 -4.22 5.79
CA ARG A 87 -5.11 -5.06 4.59
C ARG A 87 -5.21 -6.55 4.91
N THR A 88 -4.78 -6.98 6.08
CA THR A 88 -4.89 -8.39 6.51
C THR A 88 -6.36 -8.77 6.68
N LEU A 89 -7.18 -7.92 7.29
CA LEU A 89 -8.62 -8.14 7.45
C LEU A 89 -9.35 -8.14 6.09
N LEU A 90 -9.01 -7.21 5.19
CA LEU A 90 -9.55 -7.20 3.82
C LEU A 90 -9.17 -8.47 3.04
N ALA A 91 -7.90 -8.89 3.11
CA ALA A 91 -7.45 -10.11 2.44
C ALA A 91 -8.08 -11.39 3.02
N ALA A 92 -8.46 -11.38 4.30
CA ALA A 92 -9.27 -12.43 4.91
C ALA A 92 -10.74 -12.45 4.47
N GLY A 93 -11.18 -11.46 3.67
CA GLY A 93 -12.52 -11.39 3.11
C GLY A 93 -13.55 -10.67 3.98
N LEU A 94 -13.13 -9.91 5.01
CA LEU A 94 -14.04 -9.17 5.90
C LEU A 94 -14.56 -7.86 5.29
N ILE A 95 -14.94 -7.92 4.01
CA ILE A 95 -15.28 -6.74 3.21
C ILE A 95 -16.65 -6.15 3.60
N ILE A 96 -17.52 -6.97 4.20
CA ILE A 96 -18.85 -6.54 4.69
C ILE A 96 -18.84 -6.14 6.18
N ASP A 97 -17.74 -6.33 6.90
CA ASP A 97 -17.65 -5.94 8.31
C ASP A 97 -17.51 -4.42 8.39
N GLU A 98 -18.47 -3.76 9.03
CA GLU A 98 -18.50 -2.29 9.12
C GLU A 98 -17.24 -1.72 9.77
N ARG A 99 -16.62 -2.45 10.70
CA ARG A 99 -15.37 -2.02 11.34
C ARG A 99 -14.25 -1.92 10.32
N VAL A 100 -14.14 -2.92 9.45
CA VAL A 100 -13.13 -2.97 8.38
C VAL A 100 -13.41 -1.91 7.32
N ALA A 101 -14.67 -1.73 6.93
CA ALA A 101 -15.06 -0.68 5.97
C ALA A 101 -14.73 0.73 6.48
N ARG A 102 -15.04 1.02 7.74
CA ARG A 102 -14.69 2.30 8.39
C ARG A 102 -13.19 2.49 8.57
N ALA A 103 -12.47 1.42 8.89
CA ALA A 103 -11.01 1.44 8.99
C ALA A 103 -10.34 1.73 7.64
N ALA A 104 -10.81 1.10 6.56
CA ALA A 104 -10.33 1.39 5.21
C ALA A 104 -10.65 2.84 4.79
N ALA A 105 -11.86 3.32 5.07
CA ALA A 105 -12.24 4.71 4.82
C ALA A 105 -11.34 5.70 5.58
N ALA A 106 -11.07 5.45 6.86
CA ALA A 106 -10.13 6.25 7.66
C ALA A 106 -8.70 6.20 7.11
N ALA A 107 -8.22 5.02 6.69
CA ALA A 107 -6.92 4.89 6.05
C ALA A 107 -6.81 5.75 4.79
N HIS A 108 -7.84 5.72 3.93
CA HIS A 108 -7.91 6.57 2.74
C HIS A 108 -7.98 8.04 3.10
N ALA A 109 -8.75 8.41 4.12
CA ALA A 109 -8.85 9.79 4.61
C ALA A 109 -7.49 10.37 5.05
N LEU A 110 -6.68 9.52 5.68
CA LEU A 110 -5.34 9.87 6.18
C LEU A 110 -4.25 9.83 5.10
N SER A 111 -4.52 9.29 3.90
CA SER A 111 -3.52 9.07 2.85
C SER A 111 -3.80 9.75 1.51
N TRP A 112 -4.99 9.55 0.95
CA TRP A 112 -5.30 9.91 -0.44
C TRP A 112 -6.26 11.10 -0.58
N THR A 113 -6.92 11.52 0.49
CA THR A 113 -7.94 12.56 0.46
C THR A 113 -7.46 13.92 0.98
N THR A 114 -6.15 14.14 1.10
CA THR A 114 -5.61 15.47 1.39
C THR A 114 -5.88 16.43 0.23
N GLU A 115 -5.77 17.74 0.49
CA GLU A 115 -5.96 18.78 -0.52
C GLU A 115 -5.12 18.47 -1.77
N GLY A 116 -5.74 18.62 -2.94
CA GLY A 116 -5.15 18.22 -4.22
C GLY A 116 -3.95 19.09 -4.60
N GLY A 117 -2.78 18.49 -4.69
CA GLY A 117 -1.54 19.17 -5.07
C GLY A 117 -0.38 18.51 -4.35
N ALA A 118 0.58 17.97 -5.09
CA ALA A 118 1.75 17.40 -4.46
C ALA A 118 2.46 18.48 -3.60
N PRO A 119 3.01 18.10 -2.43
CA PRO A 119 3.14 16.73 -1.92
C PRO A 119 1.95 16.26 -1.06
N TYR A 120 1.63 14.96 -1.17
CA TYR A 120 0.79 14.27 -0.17
C TYR A 120 1.43 14.39 1.22
N HIS A 121 0.60 14.47 2.27
CA HIS A 121 1.10 14.56 3.65
C HIS A 121 1.81 13.28 4.12
N GLN A 122 1.39 12.12 3.61
CA GLN A 122 1.97 10.83 3.99
C GLN A 122 3.31 10.58 3.31
N THR A 123 4.15 9.79 3.97
CA THR A 123 5.42 9.34 3.39
C THR A 123 5.19 8.42 2.19
N PRO A 124 6.17 8.30 1.26
CA PRO A 124 6.06 7.35 0.17
C PRO A 124 5.92 5.89 0.62
N LEU A 125 6.45 5.53 1.80
CA LEU A 125 6.31 4.20 2.36
C LEU A 125 4.86 3.93 2.78
N ALA A 126 4.23 4.87 3.49
CA ALA A 126 2.84 4.76 3.90
C ALA A 126 1.88 4.72 2.71
N LEU A 127 2.11 5.59 1.70
CA LEU A 127 1.35 5.57 0.46
C LEU A 127 1.49 4.22 -0.27
N ALA A 128 2.72 3.70 -0.42
CA ALA A 128 2.95 2.41 -1.07
C ALA A 128 2.27 1.24 -0.34
N VAL A 129 2.33 1.20 0.99
CA VAL A 129 1.65 0.16 1.78
C VAL A 129 0.13 0.27 1.67
N SER A 130 -0.41 1.49 1.61
CA SER A 130 -1.86 1.73 1.48
C SER A 130 -2.44 1.27 0.12
N LEU A 131 -1.61 1.12 -0.92
CA LEU A 131 -2.05 0.58 -2.21
C LEU A 131 -2.68 -0.80 -2.09
N TRP A 132 -2.30 -1.59 -1.08
CA TRP A 132 -2.92 -2.87 -0.81
C TRP A 132 -4.41 -2.75 -0.47
N LEU A 133 -4.83 -1.67 0.20
CA LEU A 133 -6.24 -1.46 0.50
C LEU A 133 -7.05 -1.29 -0.79
N ILE A 134 -6.51 -0.56 -1.75
CA ILE A 134 -7.12 -0.34 -3.07
C ILE A 134 -7.11 -1.62 -3.90
N ALA A 135 -6.00 -2.36 -3.87
CA ALA A 135 -5.85 -3.62 -4.59
C ALA A 135 -6.76 -4.75 -4.05
N LEU A 136 -7.18 -4.66 -2.78
CA LEU A 136 -8.06 -5.63 -2.13
C LEU A 136 -9.53 -5.19 -2.10
N ASP A 137 -9.81 -3.94 -2.46
CA ASP A 137 -11.15 -3.37 -2.42
C ASP A 137 -11.97 -3.82 -3.65
N PRO A 138 -13.05 -4.60 -3.47
CA PRO A 138 -13.91 -5.02 -4.58
C PRO A 138 -14.70 -3.85 -5.19
N GLN A 139 -14.77 -2.72 -4.50
CA GLN A 139 -15.48 -1.51 -4.93
C GLN A 139 -14.54 -0.44 -5.46
N ALA A 140 -13.25 -0.73 -5.69
CA ALA A 140 -12.26 0.27 -6.10
C ALA A 140 -12.61 1.04 -7.39
N ARG A 141 -13.55 0.55 -8.22
CA ARG A 141 -14.04 1.20 -9.44
C ARG A 141 -15.41 1.87 -9.28
N SER A 142 -15.94 1.89 -8.08
CA SER A 142 -17.28 2.39 -7.75
C SER A 142 -17.22 3.86 -7.38
N ASP A 143 -18.18 4.64 -7.88
CA ASP A 143 -18.45 6.01 -7.43
C ASP A 143 -19.20 6.06 -6.08
N MET A 144 -19.40 4.89 -5.44
CA MET A 144 -20.01 4.85 -4.11
C MET A 144 -19.15 5.67 -3.12
N PRO A 145 -19.76 6.57 -2.34
CA PRO A 145 -19.03 7.34 -1.34
C PRO A 145 -18.40 6.44 -0.27
N LEU A 146 -17.16 6.75 0.11
CA LEU A 146 -16.50 6.17 1.27
C LEU A 146 -17.17 6.68 2.56
N PRO A 147 -17.42 5.81 3.55
CA PRO A 147 -18.02 6.19 4.83
C PRO A 147 -16.98 6.85 5.76
N ILE A 148 -16.37 7.95 5.32
CA ILE A 148 -15.38 8.70 6.10
C ILE A 148 -16.10 9.54 7.16
N ASP A 149 -15.69 9.37 8.42
CA ASP A 149 -16.10 10.26 9.50
C ASP A 149 -15.14 11.45 9.57
N TRP A 150 -15.63 12.62 9.17
CA TRP A 150 -14.88 13.88 9.17
C TRP A 150 -14.99 14.68 10.47
N SER A 151 -15.72 14.17 11.47
CA SER A 151 -15.90 14.86 12.77
C SER A 151 -14.66 14.93 13.68
N PRO A 152 -13.66 14.01 13.60
CA PRO A 152 -12.44 14.11 14.41
C PRO A 152 -11.63 15.38 14.13
N ALA A 153 -11.07 15.96 15.20
CA ALA A 153 -10.39 17.26 15.16
C ALA A 153 -9.11 17.29 14.30
N CYS A 154 -8.54 16.14 13.98
CA CYS A 154 -7.38 16.06 13.08
C CYS A 154 -7.74 16.47 11.66
N PHE A 155 -8.99 16.30 11.21
CA PHE A 155 -9.41 16.71 9.86
C PHE A 155 -9.71 18.21 9.74
N GLU A 156 -9.45 18.97 10.80
CA GLU A 156 -9.53 20.43 10.84
C GLU A 156 -8.16 21.10 10.58
N ARG A 157 -7.12 20.33 10.22
CA ARG A 157 -5.83 20.92 9.80
C ARG A 157 -5.89 21.44 8.36
N ASP A 158 -4.98 22.35 8.06
CA ASP A 158 -4.92 23.16 6.83
C ASP A 158 -4.64 22.37 5.54
N TRP A 159 -4.11 21.16 5.61
CA TRP A 159 -3.85 20.32 4.44
C TRP A 159 -5.03 19.44 3.99
N TRP A 160 -6.19 19.58 4.64
CA TRP A 160 -7.45 18.99 4.17
C TRP A 160 -8.33 20.05 3.55
N ASP A 161 -8.96 19.69 2.43
CA ASP A 161 -9.97 20.54 1.81
C ASP A 161 -11.29 20.46 2.62
N HIS A 162 -11.63 21.54 3.32
CA HIS A 162 -12.85 21.62 4.11
C HIS A 162 -14.12 21.76 3.25
N GLU A 163 -13.98 22.17 1.98
CA GLU A 163 -15.07 22.32 1.03
C GLU A 163 -15.30 21.02 0.24
N TYR A 164 -14.28 20.17 0.10
CA TYR A 164 -14.33 18.88 -0.60
C TYR A 164 -14.10 17.68 0.33
N ARG A 165 -15.18 17.14 0.91
CA ARG A 165 -15.17 15.97 1.82
C ARG A 165 -15.92 14.74 1.28
N LEU A 166 -16.32 14.77 0.02
CA LEU A 166 -16.99 13.63 -0.63
C LEU A 166 -15.99 12.88 -1.52
N PHE A 167 -15.53 11.72 -1.03
CA PHE A 167 -14.62 10.86 -1.77
C PHE A 167 -15.27 9.50 -2.01
N SER A 168 -15.17 9.01 -3.23
CA SER A 168 -15.55 7.66 -3.60
C SER A 168 -14.34 6.70 -3.58
N HIS A 169 -14.64 5.40 -3.68
CA HIS A 169 -13.61 4.39 -3.90
C HIS A 169 -12.83 4.66 -5.20
N TYR A 170 -13.53 5.10 -6.25
CA TYR A 170 -12.94 5.49 -7.52
C TYR A 170 -11.97 6.67 -7.37
N ASP A 171 -12.35 7.75 -6.68
CA ASP A 171 -11.48 8.93 -6.51
C ASP A 171 -10.13 8.57 -5.88
N VAL A 172 -10.17 7.73 -4.84
CA VAL A 172 -8.97 7.27 -4.13
C VAL A 172 -8.11 6.40 -5.04
N ARG A 173 -8.73 5.48 -5.79
CA ARG A 173 -8.02 4.63 -6.75
C ARG A 173 -7.31 5.45 -7.81
N GLU A 174 -7.97 6.44 -8.41
CA GLU A 174 -7.39 7.29 -9.45
C GLU A 174 -6.18 8.06 -8.91
N ARG A 175 -6.33 8.73 -7.76
CA ARG A 175 -5.23 9.45 -7.10
C ARG A 175 -4.03 8.55 -6.79
N ALA A 176 -4.28 7.33 -6.34
CA ALA A 176 -3.23 6.38 -6.01
C ALA A 176 -2.50 5.85 -7.26
N LEU A 177 -3.22 5.58 -8.35
CA LEU A 177 -2.62 5.12 -9.60
C LEU A 177 -1.86 6.25 -10.32
N ASP A 178 -2.35 7.49 -10.23
CA ASP A 178 -1.63 8.67 -10.70
C ASP A 178 -0.33 8.87 -9.91
N TRP A 179 -0.37 8.70 -8.59
CA TRP A 179 0.82 8.70 -7.75
C TRP A 179 1.79 7.58 -8.13
N CYS A 180 1.32 6.35 -8.39
CA CYS A 180 2.17 5.24 -8.81
C CYS A 180 2.89 5.55 -10.13
N ALA A 181 2.17 6.09 -11.12
CA ALA A 181 2.77 6.51 -12.38
C ALA A 181 3.78 7.66 -12.16
N TYR A 182 3.46 8.65 -11.33
CA TYR A 182 4.40 9.73 -11.00
C TYR A 182 5.67 9.21 -10.30
N ALA A 183 5.51 8.35 -9.28
CA ALA A 183 6.59 7.83 -8.47
C ALA A 183 7.51 6.89 -9.27
N SER A 184 6.97 6.08 -10.18
CA SER A 184 7.75 5.11 -10.96
C SER A 184 8.76 5.75 -11.93
N HIS A 185 8.67 7.05 -12.19
CA HIS A 185 9.59 7.73 -13.11
C HIS A 185 10.94 8.08 -12.45
N ASP A 186 10.97 8.29 -11.14
CA ASP A 186 12.17 8.74 -10.42
C ASP A 186 12.22 8.20 -8.99
N ARG A 187 13.34 7.54 -8.66
CA ARG A 187 13.61 6.94 -7.35
C ARG A 187 13.47 7.94 -6.21
N ALA A 188 13.82 9.21 -6.43
CA ALA A 188 13.73 10.27 -5.42
C ALA A 188 12.28 10.53 -4.97
N ARG A 189 11.29 10.26 -5.84
CA ARG A 189 9.86 10.48 -5.55
C ARG A 189 9.27 9.47 -4.58
N HIS A 190 9.99 8.38 -4.32
CA HIS A 190 9.60 7.38 -3.33
C HIS A 190 10.75 7.01 -2.39
N GLU A 191 11.60 7.99 -2.05
CA GLU A 191 12.71 7.83 -1.10
C GLU A 191 12.25 7.11 0.19
N GLY A 192 13.08 6.18 0.68
CA GLY A 192 12.74 5.36 1.86
C GLY A 192 11.79 4.18 1.59
N CYS A 193 11.17 4.11 0.40
CA CYS A 193 10.31 3.00 -0.03
C CYS A 193 10.95 2.21 -1.17
N ALA A 194 11.01 0.87 -1.08
CA ALA A 194 11.53 0.04 -2.16
C ALA A 194 10.54 -0.01 -3.34
N SER A 195 11.06 -0.05 -4.57
CA SER A 195 10.23 -0.20 -5.77
C SER A 195 9.34 -1.45 -5.71
N TRP A 196 9.79 -2.52 -5.04
CA TRP A 196 9.03 -3.75 -4.84
C TRP A 196 7.78 -3.58 -3.96
N THR A 197 7.85 -2.71 -2.95
CA THR A 197 6.71 -2.41 -2.07
C THR A 197 5.59 -1.70 -2.82
N ILE A 198 5.94 -0.89 -3.84
CA ILE A 198 4.97 -0.27 -4.77
C ILE A 198 4.50 -1.29 -5.81
N ALA A 199 5.42 -2.05 -6.40
CA ALA A 199 5.12 -2.93 -7.53
C ALA A 199 4.16 -4.07 -7.18
N GLU A 200 4.27 -4.63 -5.97
CA GLU A 200 3.48 -5.80 -5.60
C GLU A 200 1.95 -5.58 -5.68
N PRO A 201 1.36 -4.57 -5.01
CA PRO A 201 -0.08 -4.33 -5.12
C PRO A 201 -0.51 -3.96 -6.54
N LEU A 202 0.38 -3.34 -7.35
CA LEU A 202 0.08 -3.00 -8.75
C LEU A 202 -0.14 -4.24 -9.63
N LEU A 203 0.46 -5.40 -9.30
CA LEU A 203 0.22 -6.65 -10.02
C LEU A 203 -1.26 -7.08 -9.96
N ARG A 204 -1.98 -6.74 -8.88
CA ARG A 204 -3.44 -6.98 -8.77
C ARG A 204 -4.28 -5.95 -9.51
N MET A 205 -3.67 -4.86 -9.96
CA MET A 205 -4.31 -3.76 -10.66
C MET A 205 -3.79 -3.63 -12.11
N GLU A 206 -3.13 -4.65 -12.64
CA GLU A 206 -2.46 -4.67 -13.95
C GLU A 206 -3.39 -4.37 -15.16
N ALA A 207 -4.70 -4.45 -14.97
CA ALA A 207 -5.67 -4.05 -15.98
C ALA A 207 -5.67 -2.53 -16.23
N ASP A 208 -5.18 -1.72 -15.29
CA ASP A 208 -5.10 -0.26 -15.42
C ASP A 208 -3.84 0.16 -16.20
N SER A 209 -3.98 1.12 -17.11
CA SER A 209 -2.87 1.61 -17.94
C SER A 209 -1.72 2.18 -17.11
N ARG A 210 -2.00 2.88 -16.00
CA ARG A 210 -0.97 3.47 -15.13
C ARG A 210 -0.17 2.40 -14.39
N ALA A 211 -0.83 1.33 -13.95
CA ALA A 211 -0.14 0.17 -13.37
C ALA A 211 0.80 -0.49 -14.40
N ARG A 212 0.32 -0.71 -15.64
CA ARG A 212 1.15 -1.25 -16.74
C ARG A 212 2.33 -0.36 -17.11
N MET A 213 2.17 0.95 -16.99
CA MET A 213 3.26 1.91 -17.20
C MET A 213 4.28 1.87 -16.06
N ALA A 214 3.82 1.80 -14.81
CA ALA A 214 4.67 1.87 -13.63
C ALA A 214 5.50 0.59 -13.39
N LEU A 215 4.92 -0.60 -13.61
CA LEU A 215 5.57 -1.89 -13.32
C LEU A 215 6.94 -2.07 -14.02
N PRO A 216 7.10 -1.84 -15.34
CA PRO A 216 8.41 -1.94 -16.01
C PRO A 216 9.42 -0.93 -15.49
N GLN A 217 8.98 0.30 -15.17
CA GLN A 217 9.87 1.36 -14.68
C GLN A 217 10.39 1.04 -13.28
N LEU A 218 9.51 0.58 -12.38
CA LEU A 218 9.87 0.13 -11.04
C LEU A 218 10.86 -1.05 -11.08
N ALA A 219 10.66 -2.00 -12.00
CA ALA A 219 11.58 -3.11 -12.21
C ALA A 219 12.96 -2.64 -12.70
N ALA A 220 13.00 -1.71 -13.66
CA ALA A 220 14.25 -1.15 -14.18
C ALA A 220 15.03 -0.39 -13.10
N GLN A 221 14.36 0.43 -12.29
CA GLN A 221 14.99 1.13 -11.16
C GLN A 221 15.57 0.17 -10.12
N ALA A 222 14.86 -0.92 -9.81
CA ALA A 222 15.33 -1.92 -8.87
C ALA A 222 16.56 -2.67 -9.40
N ALA A 223 16.61 -2.96 -10.71
CA ALA A 223 17.80 -3.55 -11.34
C ALA A 223 19.01 -2.62 -11.31
N VAL A 224 18.81 -1.31 -11.52
CA VAL A 224 19.87 -0.29 -11.37
C VAL A 224 20.36 -0.25 -9.92
N SER A 225 19.45 -0.27 -8.94
CA SER A 225 19.82 -0.25 -7.51
C SER A 225 20.56 -1.53 -7.06
N ALA A 226 20.39 -2.64 -7.77
CA ALA A 226 21.10 -3.90 -7.51
C ALA A 226 22.46 -3.99 -8.23
N SER A 227 22.67 -3.19 -9.28
CA SER A 227 23.86 -3.25 -10.16
C SER A 227 24.80 -2.05 -10.01
N GLY A 228 24.29 -0.89 -9.61
CA GLY A 228 25.04 0.32 -9.31
C GLY A 228 25.30 0.43 -7.81
N GLU A 229 26.58 0.43 -7.43
CA GLU A 229 27.07 0.77 -6.10
C GLU A 229 26.75 -0.24 -4.99
N ALA A 230 27.54 -1.31 -4.94
CA ALA A 230 27.90 -2.01 -3.69
C ALA A 230 28.73 -1.09 -2.75
N GLY A 231 28.29 0.16 -2.56
CA GLY A 231 28.93 1.20 -1.78
C GLY A 231 28.08 1.60 -0.59
N GLU A 232 28.61 1.35 0.62
CA GLU A 232 28.25 1.99 1.89
C GLU A 232 26.82 1.83 2.44
N GLY A 233 26.04 0.84 1.97
CA GLY A 233 24.80 0.42 2.63
C GLY A 233 25.00 -0.80 3.53
N GLU A 234 24.32 -0.86 4.69
CA GLU A 234 24.19 -2.12 5.43
C GLU A 234 23.53 -3.18 4.52
N PRO A 235 24.05 -4.43 4.51
CA PRO A 235 23.44 -5.49 3.72
C PRO A 235 21.99 -5.72 4.15
N LEU A 236 21.11 -5.93 3.16
CA LEU A 236 19.70 -6.22 3.42
C LEU A 236 19.57 -7.49 4.29
N PRO A 237 18.76 -7.47 5.36
CA PRO A 237 18.44 -8.66 6.12
C PRO A 237 17.89 -9.78 5.21
N ALA A 238 18.19 -11.03 5.52
CA ALA A 238 17.78 -12.17 4.69
C ALA A 238 16.27 -12.22 4.44
N ALA A 239 15.44 -11.92 5.45
CA ALA A 239 13.99 -11.84 5.31
C ALA A 239 13.56 -10.80 4.25
N ALA A 240 14.19 -9.62 4.27
CA ALA A 240 13.94 -8.57 3.29
C ALA A 240 14.40 -8.96 1.88
N ALA A 241 15.56 -9.63 1.76
CA ALA A 241 16.05 -10.13 0.48
C ALA A 241 15.10 -11.19 -0.12
N ILE A 242 14.61 -12.13 0.71
CA ILE A 242 13.65 -13.16 0.29
C ILE A 242 12.35 -12.51 -0.19
N GLU A 243 11.81 -11.56 0.60
CA GLU A 243 10.54 -10.93 0.27
C GLU A 243 10.62 -10.07 -1.01
N ARG A 244 11.68 -9.28 -1.15
CA ARG A 244 11.94 -8.52 -2.39
C ARG A 244 12.17 -9.43 -3.59
N GLY A 245 12.90 -10.53 -3.41
CA GLY A 245 13.14 -11.53 -4.45
C GLY A 245 11.85 -12.19 -4.93
N ARG A 246 10.93 -12.51 -4.01
CA ARG A 246 9.61 -13.05 -4.37
C ARG A 246 8.82 -12.08 -5.25
N VAL A 247 8.74 -10.81 -4.88
CA VAL A 247 8.06 -9.79 -5.70
C VAL A 247 8.73 -9.62 -7.06
N ALA A 248 10.07 -9.59 -7.10
CA ALA A 248 10.82 -9.46 -8.34
C ALA A 248 10.48 -10.61 -9.33
N LEU A 249 10.33 -11.84 -8.84
CA LEU A 249 9.91 -12.97 -9.66
C LEU A 249 8.48 -12.83 -10.20
N LEU A 250 7.55 -12.32 -9.39
CA LEU A 250 6.17 -12.07 -9.84
C LEU A 250 6.13 -10.98 -10.93
N VAL A 251 6.87 -9.89 -10.73
CA VAL A 251 6.99 -8.82 -11.73
C VAL A 251 7.65 -9.33 -13.01
N GLN A 252 8.70 -10.14 -12.90
CA GLN A 252 9.34 -10.73 -14.07
C GLN A 252 8.37 -11.63 -14.85
N GLY A 253 7.61 -12.49 -14.16
CA GLY A 253 6.57 -13.31 -14.78
C GLY A 253 5.51 -12.49 -15.50
N TYR A 254 5.08 -11.38 -14.89
CA TYR A 254 4.17 -10.42 -15.53
C TYR A 254 4.76 -9.79 -16.80
N LEU A 255 6.02 -9.33 -16.74
CA LEU A 255 6.69 -8.68 -17.87
C LEU A 255 6.90 -9.65 -19.03
N ASP A 256 7.28 -10.90 -18.75
CA ASP A 256 7.44 -11.92 -19.78
C ASP A 256 6.09 -12.30 -20.43
N ALA A 257 5.01 -12.38 -19.65
CA ALA A 257 3.66 -12.61 -20.17
C ALA A 257 3.11 -11.41 -20.98
N SER A 258 3.58 -10.20 -20.69
CA SER A 258 3.15 -8.96 -21.34
C SER A 258 3.93 -8.65 -22.63
N ARG A 259 4.99 -9.40 -22.93
CA ARG A 259 5.71 -9.23 -24.20
C ARG A 259 4.79 -9.64 -25.35
N PRO A 260 4.74 -8.87 -26.45
CA PRO A 260 4.12 -9.34 -27.68
C PRO A 260 4.73 -10.70 -28.03
N ALA A 261 3.91 -11.66 -28.44
CA ALA A 261 4.43 -12.91 -28.99
C ALA A 261 5.42 -12.54 -30.09
N ASP A 262 6.68 -12.92 -29.92
CA ASP A 262 7.70 -12.80 -30.95
C ASP A 262 7.34 -13.84 -32.02
N ASP A 263 6.31 -13.54 -32.83
CA ASP A 263 5.78 -14.46 -33.82
C ASP A 263 6.68 -14.58 -35.06
N GLY A 264 7.86 -13.93 -35.03
CA GLY A 264 8.83 -13.95 -36.11
C GLY A 264 8.25 -13.44 -37.44
N SER A 265 7.05 -12.86 -37.44
CA SER A 265 6.44 -12.32 -38.64
C SER A 265 7.02 -10.93 -38.89
N ILE A 266 8.13 -10.92 -39.62
CA ILE A 266 8.47 -9.80 -40.47
C ILE A 266 7.24 -9.60 -41.35
N ARG A 267 6.36 -8.64 -41.01
CA ARG A 267 5.40 -8.14 -41.99
C ARG A 267 6.24 -7.58 -43.13
N PRO A 268 6.21 -8.17 -44.33
CA PRO A 268 6.89 -7.60 -45.47
C PRO A 268 6.37 -6.17 -45.59
N ALA A 269 7.28 -5.22 -45.66
CA ALA A 269 6.96 -3.82 -45.89
C ALA A 269 5.95 -3.73 -47.03
N ASP A 270 4.84 -3.04 -46.80
CA ASP A 270 4.01 -2.52 -47.88
C ASP A 270 4.87 -1.55 -48.67
N HIS A 271 5.59 -2.11 -49.64
CA HIS A 271 6.13 -1.41 -50.79
C HIS A 271 4.95 -0.91 -51.62
N HIS A 272 4.34 0.19 -51.19
CA HIS A 272 3.68 1.09 -52.13
C HIS A 272 4.67 2.17 -52.55
N ALA A 273 5.57 1.74 -53.43
CA ALA A 273 6.14 2.63 -54.42
C ALA A 273 5.12 2.81 -55.55
N ARG A 274 4.66 4.05 -55.70
CA ARG A 274 4.02 4.69 -56.87
C ARG A 274 2.58 4.30 -57.22
#